data_AF-A0A394DFY2-F1
#
_entry.id   AF-A0A394DFY2-F1
#
_cell.length_a   1.000
_cell.length_b   1.000
_cell.length_c   1.000
_cell.angle_alpha   90.00
_cell.angle_beta   90.00
_cell.angle_gamma   90.00
#
_symmetry.space_group_name_H-M   'P 1'
#
loop_
_entity.id
_entity.type
_entity.pdbx_description
1 polymer ?
#
loop_
_entity_poly.entity_id
_entity_poly.type
_entity_poly.pdbx_seq_one_letter_code
_entity_poly.pdbx_strand_id
1 'polypeptide(L)'
;MELAMKVAEAVHVLNHDTQSCNRVAANQWLVHFQQTTAAWEVATAILTADPRLLPLASDFEVEFFAAQILKRKIQNEGYLLQLGAKDALLNALLVGVRRFSTGPPQLLTQICLALSSLVLQVVAHGNPIEQLFYSLQSLQSQDNGNIAVLEMLTVLPEEVFDNQRFESKISSLHKSHYTQEVEELLL
;
A
#
# COMPACT_ATOMS: atom_id res chain seq x y z
N MET A 1 -1.20 17.44 7.69
CA MET A 1 -0.01 17.50 8.57
C MET A 1 -0.32 17.02 9.98
N GLU A 2 -1.38 17.51 10.64
CA GLU A 2 -1.75 17.07 12.01
C GLU A 2 -1.98 15.55 12.12
N LEU A 3 -2.75 14.95 11.21
CA LEU A 3 -3.04 13.51 11.27
C LEU A 3 -1.81 12.63 11.02
N ALA A 4 -0.88 13.08 10.16
CA ALA A 4 0.39 12.39 9.95
C ALA A 4 1.27 12.40 11.21
N MET A 5 1.26 13.49 11.97
CA MET A 5 1.95 13.55 13.27
C MET A 5 1.31 12.59 14.29
N LYS A 6 -0.03 12.50 14.33
CA LYS A 6 -0.72 11.53 15.20
C LYS A 6 -0.41 10.08 14.82
N VAL A 7 -0.30 9.78 13.52
CA VAL A 7 0.16 8.46 13.05
C VAL A 7 1.58 8.19 13.52
N ALA A 8 2.50 9.15 13.34
CA ALA A 8 3.89 9.00 13.77
C ALA A 8 4.00 8.76 15.29
N GLU A 9 3.25 9.52 16.08
CA GLU A 9 3.20 9.34 17.54
C GLU A 9 2.63 7.97 17.93
N ALA A 10 1.52 7.55 17.34
CA ALA A 10 0.91 6.26 17.64
C ALA A 10 1.82 5.08 17.23
N VAL A 11 2.51 5.17 16.09
CA VAL A 11 3.52 4.18 15.68
C VAL A 11 4.69 4.15 16.67
N HIS A 12 5.17 5.31 17.10
CA HIS A 12 6.24 5.39 18.08
C HIS A 12 5.83 4.77 19.42
N VAL A 13 4.64 5.11 19.94
CA VAL A 13 4.10 4.52 21.18
C VAL A 13 3.95 3.01 21.03
N LEU A 14 3.42 2.53 19.91
CA LEU A 14 3.25 1.10 19.65
C LEU A 14 4.57 0.33 19.73
N ASN A 15 5.66 0.89 19.22
CA ASN A 15 6.95 0.20 19.13
C ASN A 15 7.83 0.39 20.37
N HIS A 16 7.76 1.56 21.02
CA HIS A 16 8.76 1.97 22.02
C HIS A 16 8.20 2.18 23.43
N ASP A 17 6.87 2.28 23.62
CA ASP A 17 6.30 2.49 24.96
C ASP A 17 6.48 1.24 25.85
N THR A 18 6.88 1.47 27.10
CA THR A 18 7.11 0.42 28.10
C THR A 18 5.81 -0.13 28.70
N GLN A 19 4.74 0.66 28.69
CA GLN A 19 3.43 0.29 29.22
C GLN A 19 2.59 -0.43 28.16
N SER A 20 2.19 -1.66 28.46
CA SER A 20 1.39 -2.48 27.53
C SER A 20 0.03 -1.84 27.21
N CYS A 21 -0.60 -1.15 28.15
CA CYS A 21 -1.89 -0.48 27.93
C CYS A 21 -1.77 0.63 26.86
N ASN A 22 -0.70 1.41 26.86
CA ASN A 22 -0.47 2.47 25.87
C ASN A 22 -0.25 1.87 24.48
N ARG A 23 0.55 0.81 24.37
CA ARG A 23 0.75 0.09 23.10
C ARG A 23 -0.55 -0.49 22.55
N VAL A 24 -1.39 -1.06 23.41
CA VAL A 24 -2.70 -1.59 23.00
C VAL A 24 -3.60 -0.46 22.49
N ALA A 25 -3.67 0.67 23.21
CA ALA A 25 -4.45 1.82 22.79
C ALA A 25 -3.97 2.40 21.46
N ALA A 26 -2.64 2.54 21.27
CA ALA A 26 -2.04 2.99 20.03
C ALA A 26 -2.35 2.03 18.87
N ASN A 27 -2.21 0.72 19.07
CA ASN A 27 -2.57 -0.27 18.06
C ASN A 27 -4.05 -0.20 17.68
N GLN A 28 -4.95 -0.10 18.66
CA GLN A 28 -6.39 0.04 18.40
C GLN A 28 -6.68 1.28 17.56
N TRP A 29 -6.07 2.42 17.90
CA TRP A 29 -6.21 3.64 17.12
C TRP A 29 -5.68 3.48 15.69
N LEU A 30 -4.51 2.86 15.50
CA LEU A 30 -3.92 2.60 14.18
C LEU A 30 -4.76 1.64 13.33
N VAL A 31 -5.38 0.64 13.94
CA VAL A 31 -6.33 -0.28 13.28
C VAL A 31 -7.57 0.47 12.80
N HIS A 32 -8.13 1.35 13.63
CA HIS A 32 -9.27 2.19 13.22
C HIS A 32 -8.87 3.17 12.13
N PHE A 33 -7.70 3.80 12.25
CA PHE A 33 -7.19 4.73 11.25
C PHE A 33 -7.06 4.07 9.87
N GLN A 34 -6.53 2.84 9.79
CA GLN A 34 -6.39 2.07 8.54
C GLN A 34 -7.70 1.91 7.75
N GLN A 35 -8.84 1.89 8.45
CA GLN A 35 -10.17 1.74 7.84
C GLN A 35 -10.73 3.06 7.30
N THR A 36 -10.14 4.20 7.66
CA THR A 36 -10.59 5.51 7.20
C THR A 36 -10.19 5.78 5.75
N THR A 37 -10.89 6.70 5.10
CA THR A 37 -10.51 7.23 3.78
C THR A 37 -9.24 8.10 3.87
N ALA A 38 -9.06 8.82 4.98
CA ALA A 38 -7.88 9.66 5.23
C ALA A 38 -6.55 8.85 5.24
N ALA A 39 -6.61 7.54 5.51
CA ALA A 39 -5.43 6.68 5.49
C ALA A 39 -4.71 6.66 4.14
N TRP A 40 -5.43 6.82 3.02
CA TRP A 40 -4.84 6.93 1.69
C TRP A 40 -3.92 8.15 1.61
N GLU A 41 -4.48 9.34 1.85
CA GLU A 41 -3.78 10.61 1.71
C GLU A 41 -2.62 10.73 2.71
N VAL A 42 -2.85 10.32 3.96
CA VAL A 42 -1.82 10.42 5.01
C VAL A 42 -0.66 9.46 4.76
N ALA A 43 -0.92 8.21 4.36
CA ALA A 43 0.15 7.27 4.06
C ALA A 43 0.95 7.70 2.82
N THR A 44 0.27 8.19 1.78
CA THR A 44 0.92 8.80 0.61
C THR A 44 1.77 10.01 0.99
N ALA A 45 1.26 10.90 1.85
CA ALA A 45 2.00 12.06 2.33
C ALA A 45 3.23 11.66 3.14
N ILE A 46 3.14 10.64 4.01
CA ILE A 46 4.28 10.13 4.78
C ILE A 46 5.39 9.61 3.86
N LEU A 47 5.07 8.80 2.85
CA LEU A 47 6.07 8.24 1.93
C LEU A 47 6.75 9.29 1.05
N THR A 48 6.07 10.40 0.78
CA THR A 48 6.54 11.46 -0.14
C THR A 48 7.08 12.69 0.58
N ALA A 49 6.85 12.84 1.89
CA ALA A 49 7.30 13.98 2.68
C ALA A 49 8.83 14.05 2.77
N ASP A 50 9.41 15.25 2.75
CA ASP A 50 10.84 15.47 3.00
C ASP A 50 11.25 14.87 4.37
N PRO A 51 12.37 14.12 4.48
CA PRO A 51 12.75 13.48 5.75
C PRO A 51 12.90 14.48 6.91
N ARG A 52 13.19 15.75 6.60
CA ARG A 52 13.36 16.83 7.59
C ARG A 52 12.05 17.29 8.23
N LEU A 53 10.91 16.91 7.66
CA LEU A 53 9.58 17.37 8.08
C LEU A 53 8.86 16.39 9.02
N LEU A 54 9.42 15.22 9.28
CA LEU A 54 8.90 14.22 10.23
C LEU A 54 9.79 14.22 11.49
N PRO A 55 9.37 14.88 12.59
CA PRO A 55 10.21 15.10 13.77
C PRO A 55 10.47 13.82 14.58
N LEU A 56 9.64 12.79 14.42
CA LEU A 56 9.77 11.49 15.07
C LEU A 56 10.48 10.50 14.13
N ALA A 57 11.69 10.85 13.73
CA ALA A 57 12.55 10.03 12.87
C ALA A 57 13.19 8.90 13.70
N SER A 58 12.45 7.81 13.91
CA SER A 58 13.01 6.54 14.40
C SER A 58 12.92 5.52 13.27
N ASP A 59 14.08 5.09 12.76
CA ASP A 59 14.29 3.88 11.93
C ASP A 59 13.31 3.60 10.79
N PHE A 60 12.73 4.63 10.16
CA PHE A 60 11.76 4.52 9.07
C PHE A 60 10.48 3.71 9.41
N GLU A 61 10.16 3.58 10.70
CA GLU A 61 9.00 2.79 11.17
C GLU A 61 7.68 3.37 10.67
N VAL A 62 7.60 4.70 10.60
CA VAL A 62 6.39 5.41 10.16
C VAL A 62 6.18 5.24 8.65
N GLU A 63 7.25 5.30 7.86
CA GLU A 63 7.20 5.03 6.42
C GLU A 63 6.91 3.57 6.12
N PHE A 64 7.46 2.65 6.92
CA PHE A 64 7.14 1.22 6.81
C PHE A 64 5.66 0.98 7.07
N PHE A 65 5.12 1.55 8.15
CA PHE A 65 3.70 1.50 8.44
C PHE A 65 2.86 2.09 7.29
N ALA A 66 3.24 3.26 6.76
CA ALA A 66 2.55 3.87 5.63
C ALA A 66 2.55 2.98 4.37
N ALA A 67 3.69 2.35 4.04
CA ALA A 67 3.77 1.41 2.91
C ALA A 67 2.85 0.20 3.11
N GLN A 68 2.79 -0.36 4.32
CA GLN A 68 1.87 -1.46 4.65
C GLN A 68 0.40 -1.06 4.53
N ILE A 69 0.04 0.14 4.97
CA ILE A 69 -1.33 0.67 4.79
C ILE A 69 -1.67 0.71 3.31
N LEU A 70 -0.82 1.34 2.50
CA LEU A 70 -1.10 1.51 1.07
C LEU A 70 -1.23 0.15 0.39
N LYS A 71 -0.30 -0.79 0.62
CA LYS A 71 -0.40 -2.16 0.10
C LYS A 71 -1.78 -2.76 0.41
N ARG A 72 -2.15 -2.77 1.69
CA ARG A 72 -3.39 -3.41 2.15
C ARG A 72 -4.64 -2.72 1.60
N LYS A 73 -4.66 -1.39 1.54
CA LYS A 73 -5.80 -0.62 1.01
C LYS A 73 -5.93 -0.81 -0.50
N ILE A 74 -4.81 -0.82 -1.23
CA ILE A 74 -4.80 -1.16 -2.66
C ILE A 74 -5.43 -2.53 -2.84
N GLN A 75 -4.90 -3.58 -2.19
CA GLN A 75 -5.41 -4.94 -2.32
C GLN A 75 -6.91 -5.07 -2.01
N ASN A 76 -7.39 -4.41 -0.94
CA ASN A 76 -8.78 -4.60 -0.49
C ASN A 76 -9.81 -3.73 -1.20
N GLU A 77 -9.45 -2.50 -1.57
CA GLU A 77 -10.40 -1.48 -2.03
C GLU A 77 -9.86 -0.59 -3.15
N GLY A 78 -8.66 -0.86 -3.67
CA GLY A 78 -8.07 -0.09 -4.77
C GLY A 78 -8.87 -0.16 -6.08
N TYR A 79 -9.69 -1.20 -6.27
CA TYR A 79 -10.61 -1.30 -7.41
C TYR A 79 -11.69 -0.20 -7.40
N LEU A 80 -12.01 0.35 -6.22
CA LEU A 80 -12.97 1.45 -6.06
C LEU A 80 -12.37 2.82 -6.44
N LEU A 81 -11.04 2.93 -6.56
CA LEU A 81 -10.39 4.19 -6.90
C LEU A 81 -10.65 4.54 -8.38
N GLN A 82 -10.98 5.82 -8.61
CA GLN A 82 -11.04 6.39 -9.95
C GLN A 82 -9.64 6.39 -10.61
N LEU A 83 -9.60 6.39 -11.94
CA LEU A 83 -8.35 6.31 -12.71
C LEU A 83 -7.33 7.40 -12.33
N GLY A 84 -7.77 8.65 -12.22
CA GLY A 84 -6.87 9.75 -11.81
C GLY A 84 -6.28 9.60 -10.40
N ALA A 85 -7.04 9.00 -9.47
CA ALA A 85 -6.53 8.69 -8.13
C ALA A 85 -5.50 7.55 -8.15
N LYS A 86 -5.69 6.55 -9.03
CA LYS A 86 -4.70 5.50 -9.27
C LYS A 86 -3.41 6.05 -9.86
N ASP A 87 -3.50 6.97 -10.82
CA ASP A 87 -2.31 7.62 -11.41
C ASP A 87 -1.54 8.48 -10.39
N ALA A 88 -2.25 9.23 -9.55
CA ALA A 88 -1.63 9.99 -8.47
C ALA A 88 -0.91 9.08 -7.46
N LEU A 89 -1.55 7.97 -7.09
CA LEU A 89 -0.98 6.98 -6.18
C LEU A 89 0.23 6.26 -6.79
N LEU A 90 0.17 5.92 -8.08
CA LEU A 90 1.29 5.34 -8.83
C LEU A 90 2.51 6.26 -8.76
N ASN A 91 2.32 7.55 -9.06
CA ASN A 91 3.38 8.54 -9.00
C ASN A 91 3.96 8.68 -7.58
N ALA A 92 3.11 8.68 -6.55
CA ALA A 92 3.56 8.75 -5.18
C ALA A 92 4.39 7.52 -4.75
N LEU A 93 3.97 6.32 -5.13
CA LEU A 93 4.72 5.10 -4.87
C LEU A 93 6.07 5.09 -5.60
N LEU A 94 6.11 5.53 -6.86
CA LEU A 94 7.38 5.69 -7.60
C LEU A 94 8.33 6.67 -6.90
N VAL A 95 7.83 7.79 -6.36
CA VAL A 95 8.62 8.71 -5.54
C VAL A 95 9.16 8.01 -4.29
N GLY A 96 8.34 7.23 -3.60
CA GLY A 96 8.74 6.42 -2.45
C GLY A 96 9.85 5.42 -2.79
N VAL A 97 9.69 4.65 -3.87
CA VAL A 97 10.69 3.67 -4.33
C VAL A 97 12.03 4.35 -4.59
N ARG A 98 12.04 5.48 -5.31
CA ARG A 98 13.28 6.22 -5.61
C ARG A 98 13.97 6.67 -4.32
N ARG A 99 13.20 7.24 -3.41
CA ARG A 99 13.70 7.75 -2.13
C ARG A 99 14.30 6.65 -1.26
N PHE A 100 13.66 5.49 -1.18
CA PHE A 100 14.06 4.41 -0.29
C PHE A 100 14.87 3.30 -0.98
N SER A 101 15.32 3.54 -2.22
CA SER A 101 16.17 2.61 -2.99
C SER A 101 17.50 2.26 -2.31
N THR A 102 18.02 3.17 -1.47
CA THR A 102 19.21 2.95 -0.63
C THR A 102 18.87 2.86 0.87
N GLY A 103 17.58 2.79 1.21
CA GLY A 103 17.09 2.70 2.58
C GLY A 103 17.04 1.26 3.10
N PRO A 104 16.31 1.00 4.20
CA PRO A 104 16.11 -0.35 4.69
C PRO A 104 15.48 -1.25 3.62
N PRO A 105 16.05 -2.43 3.30
CA PRO A 105 15.52 -3.31 2.25
C PRO A 105 14.05 -3.66 2.46
N GLN A 106 13.66 -3.94 3.71
CA GLN A 106 12.29 -4.29 4.07
C GLN A 106 11.28 -3.18 3.72
N LEU A 107 11.67 -1.90 3.86
CA LEU A 107 10.82 -0.78 3.47
C LEU A 107 10.66 -0.73 1.95
N LEU A 108 11.76 -0.86 1.21
CA LEU A 108 11.71 -0.90 -0.25
C LEU A 108 10.80 -2.04 -0.74
N THR A 109 10.94 -3.25 -0.17
CA THR A 109 10.07 -4.39 -0.45
C THR A 109 8.60 -4.06 -0.23
N GLN A 110 8.22 -3.42 0.89
CA GLN A 110 6.82 -3.04 1.15
C GLN A 110 6.27 -2.05 0.12
N ILE A 111 7.08 -1.08 -0.29
CA ILE A 111 6.67 -0.10 -1.31
C ILE A 111 6.54 -0.79 -2.69
N CYS A 112 7.47 -1.68 -3.05
CA CYS A 112 7.42 -2.46 -4.28
C CYS A 112 6.24 -3.44 -4.32
N LEU A 113 5.84 -4.01 -3.18
CA LEU A 113 4.63 -4.82 -3.05
C LEU A 113 3.39 -3.95 -3.30
N ALA A 114 3.27 -2.79 -2.64
CA ALA A 114 2.15 -1.86 -2.86
C ALA A 114 2.05 -1.40 -4.33
N LEU A 115 3.19 -1.07 -4.94
CA LEU A 115 3.29 -0.69 -6.35
C LEU A 115 2.85 -1.83 -7.27
N SER A 116 3.33 -3.04 -7.01
CA SER A 116 2.93 -4.24 -7.76
C SER A 116 1.43 -4.50 -7.65
N SER A 117 0.84 -4.42 -6.45
CA SER A 117 -0.60 -4.55 -6.26
C SER A 117 -1.38 -3.50 -7.08
N LEU A 118 -0.91 -2.25 -7.13
CA LEU A 118 -1.58 -1.18 -7.87
C LEU A 118 -1.50 -1.41 -9.38
N VAL A 119 -0.30 -1.71 -9.89
CA VAL A 119 -0.09 -2.02 -11.31
C VAL A 119 -1.00 -3.17 -11.71
N LEU A 120 -1.09 -4.23 -10.89
CA LEU A 120 -1.97 -5.38 -11.07
C LEU A 120 -3.48 -5.05 -11.08
N GLN A 121 -3.91 -3.97 -10.44
CA GLN A 121 -5.30 -3.51 -10.50
C GLN A 121 -5.61 -2.59 -11.67
N VAL A 122 -4.62 -1.84 -12.17
CA VAL A 122 -4.78 -1.05 -13.39
C VAL A 122 -4.87 -1.97 -14.61
N VAL A 123 -4.30 -3.18 -14.54
CA VAL A 123 -4.47 -4.27 -15.54
C VAL A 123 -5.91 -4.57 -15.89
N ALA A 124 -6.83 -4.47 -14.93
CA ALA A 124 -8.24 -4.77 -15.18
C ALA A 124 -8.94 -3.74 -16.12
N HIS A 125 -8.30 -2.58 -16.39
CA HIS A 125 -8.91 -1.47 -17.13
C HIS A 125 -8.06 -0.97 -18.33
N GLY A 126 -6.96 -1.65 -18.69
CA GLY A 126 -6.02 -1.18 -19.74
C GLY A 126 -4.94 -2.19 -20.14
N ASN A 127 -3.81 -1.72 -20.69
CA ASN A 127 -2.68 -2.58 -21.11
C ASN A 127 -1.65 -2.75 -19.96
N PRO A 128 -1.69 -3.87 -19.22
CA PRO A 128 -0.98 -4.03 -17.94
C PRO A 128 0.52 -4.01 -18.04
N ILE A 129 1.00 -4.60 -19.12
CA ILE A 129 2.41 -4.81 -19.39
C ILE A 129 3.04 -3.45 -19.72
N GLU A 130 2.32 -2.55 -20.41
CA GLU A 130 2.81 -1.21 -20.71
C GLU A 130 2.99 -0.37 -19.44
N GLN A 131 2.04 -0.39 -18.50
CA GLN A 131 2.19 0.33 -17.23
C GLN A 131 3.31 -0.23 -16.36
N LEU A 132 3.47 -1.56 -16.37
CA LEU A 132 4.58 -2.21 -15.69
C LEU A 132 5.92 -1.78 -16.31
N PHE A 133 6.05 -1.86 -17.63
CA PHE A 133 7.27 -1.41 -18.32
C PHE A 133 7.55 0.08 -18.13
N TYR A 134 6.52 0.92 -18.16
CA TYR A 134 6.64 2.34 -17.86
C TYR A 134 7.20 2.56 -16.44
N SER A 135 6.66 1.85 -15.46
CA SER A 135 7.13 1.91 -14.07
C SER A 135 8.59 1.46 -13.95
N LEU A 136 8.94 0.32 -14.56
CA LEU A 136 10.31 -0.20 -14.55
C LEU A 136 11.30 0.76 -15.24
N GLN A 137 10.94 1.30 -16.41
CA GLN A 137 11.77 2.26 -17.13
C GLN A 137 11.95 3.56 -16.33
N SER A 138 10.88 4.02 -15.68
CA SER A 138 10.91 5.19 -14.80
C SER A 138 11.88 4.99 -13.64
N LEU A 139 11.90 3.79 -13.04
CA LEU A 139 12.83 3.44 -11.97
C LEU A 139 14.28 3.29 -12.48
N GLN A 140 14.48 2.63 -13.62
CA GLN A 140 15.80 2.39 -14.19
C GLN A 140 16.54 3.69 -14.56
N SER A 141 15.81 4.75 -14.90
CA SER A 141 16.38 6.05 -15.27
C SER A 141 17.06 6.81 -14.12
N GLN A 142 17.11 6.23 -12.92
CA GLN A 142 17.56 6.89 -11.69
C GLN A 142 18.82 6.23 -11.11
N ASP A 143 19.54 6.97 -10.26
CA ASP A 143 20.63 6.41 -9.46
C ASP A 143 20.09 5.27 -8.58
N ASN A 144 20.76 4.11 -8.62
CA ASN A 144 20.32 2.85 -7.99
C ASN A 144 19.00 2.28 -8.53
N GLY A 145 18.53 2.74 -9.69
CA GLY A 145 17.30 2.27 -10.33
C GLY A 145 17.23 0.76 -10.54
N ASN A 146 18.39 0.12 -10.77
CA ASN A 146 18.49 -1.33 -10.91
C ASN A 146 18.05 -2.08 -9.65
N ILE A 147 18.32 -1.55 -8.45
CA ILE A 147 17.91 -2.19 -7.18
C ILE A 147 16.39 -2.20 -7.06
N ALA A 148 15.77 -1.05 -7.31
CA ALA A 148 14.32 -0.91 -7.30
C ALA A 148 13.61 -1.78 -8.35
N VAL A 149 14.18 -1.86 -9.56
CA VAL A 149 13.68 -2.73 -10.65
C VAL A 149 13.77 -4.20 -10.26
N LEU A 150 14.92 -4.64 -9.75
CA LEU A 150 15.10 -6.03 -9.31
C LEU A 150 14.14 -6.38 -8.18
N GLU A 151 14.01 -5.53 -7.17
CA GLU A 151 13.08 -5.73 -6.07
C GLU A 151 11.63 -5.84 -6.57
N MET A 152 11.20 -4.94 -7.47
CA MET A 152 9.87 -5.00 -8.08
C MET A 152 9.65 -6.30 -8.85
N LEU A 153 10.63 -6.77 -9.62
CA LEU A 153 10.55 -8.05 -10.33
C LEU A 153 10.54 -9.26 -9.39
N THR A 154 11.18 -9.16 -8.23
CA THR A 154 11.19 -10.20 -7.20
C THR A 154 9.84 -10.33 -6.50
N VAL A 155 9.19 -9.21 -6.17
CA VAL A 155 7.93 -9.23 -5.41
C VAL A 155 6.68 -9.36 -6.29
N LEU A 156 6.76 -9.01 -7.57
CA LEU A 156 5.63 -9.07 -8.50
C LEU A 156 4.94 -10.45 -8.56
N PRO A 157 5.66 -11.59 -8.62
CA PRO A 157 5.03 -12.90 -8.62
C PRO A 157 4.16 -13.14 -7.39
N GLU A 158 4.62 -12.74 -6.21
CA GLU A 158 3.87 -12.87 -4.96
C GLU A 158 2.52 -12.14 -5.04
N GLU A 159 2.54 -10.93 -5.58
CA GLU A 159 1.31 -10.13 -5.75
C GLU A 159 0.38 -10.68 -6.83
N VAL A 160 0.91 -11.30 -7.90
CA VAL A 160 0.09 -11.99 -8.91
C VAL A 160 -0.69 -13.14 -8.27
N PHE A 161 -0.04 -13.96 -7.44
CA PHE A 161 -0.69 -15.07 -6.75
C PHE A 161 -1.74 -14.59 -5.74
N ASP A 162 -1.45 -13.53 -4.98
CA ASP A 162 -2.40 -12.99 -4.01
C ASP A 162 -3.59 -12.28 -4.67
N ASN A 163 -3.39 -11.61 -5.81
CA ASN A 163 -4.48 -11.00 -6.57
C ASN A 163 -5.45 -12.07 -7.14
N GLN A 164 -4.93 -13.18 -7.67
CA GLN A 164 -5.77 -14.31 -8.14
C GLN A 164 -6.62 -14.92 -7.00
N ARG A 165 -6.06 -15.01 -5.78
CA ARG A 165 -6.80 -15.44 -4.59
C ARG A 165 -7.89 -14.45 -4.19
N PHE A 166 -7.68 -13.16 -4.42
CA PHE A 166 -8.69 -12.14 -4.17
C PHE A 166 -9.83 -12.18 -5.20
N GLU A 167 -9.52 -12.27 -6.49
CA GLU A 167 -10.52 -12.39 -7.56
C GLU A 167 -11.39 -13.64 -7.40
N SER A 168 -10.79 -14.78 -7.06
CA SER A 168 -11.52 -16.02 -6.78
C SER A 168 -12.46 -15.89 -5.56
N LYS A 169 -12.04 -15.18 -4.49
CA LYS A 169 -12.91 -14.89 -3.34
C LYS A 169 -14.09 -14.00 -3.74
N ILE A 170 -13.87 -12.93 -4.50
CA ILE A 170 -14.95 -12.07 -5.01
C ILE A 170 -15.92 -12.89 -5.88
N SER A 171 -15.39 -13.68 -6.80
CA SER A 171 -16.20 -14.56 -7.65
C SER A 171 -17.05 -15.54 -6.82
N SER A 172 -16.49 -16.11 -5.76
CA SER A 172 -17.22 -17.01 -4.86
C SER A 172 -18.29 -16.30 -4.03
N LEU A 173 -18.04 -15.08 -3.54
CA LEU A 173 -19.00 -14.28 -2.79
C LEU A 173 -20.18 -13.83 -3.66
N HIS A 174 -19.90 -13.40 -4.89
CA HIS A 174 -20.97 -13.10 -5.85
C HIS A 174 -21.79 -14.34 -6.16
N LYS A 175 -21.15 -15.48 -6.42
CA LYS A 175 -21.87 -16.75 -6.64
C LYS A 175 -22.75 -17.14 -5.45
N SER A 176 -22.27 -17.04 -4.20
CA SER A 176 -23.09 -17.36 -3.03
C SER A 176 -24.27 -16.40 -2.87
N HIS A 177 -24.10 -15.11 -3.18
CA HIS A 177 -25.17 -14.14 -3.12
C HIS A 177 -26.27 -14.44 -4.15
N TYR A 178 -25.88 -14.72 -5.40
CA TYR A 178 -26.84 -15.11 -6.43
C TYR A 178 -27.55 -16.43 -6.10
N THR A 179 -26.85 -17.42 -5.56
CA THR A 179 -27.48 -18.69 -5.15
C THR A 179 -28.52 -18.45 -4.04
N GLN A 180 -28.20 -17.59 -3.07
CA GLN A 180 -29.10 -17.27 -1.97
C GLN A 180 -30.34 -16.49 -2.43
N GLU A 181 -30.20 -15.52 -3.34
CA GLU A 181 -31.33 -14.80 -3.94
C GLU A 181 -32.24 -15.74 -4.76
N VAL A 182 -31.66 -16.71 -5.48
CA VAL A 182 -32.43 -17.70 -6.24
C VAL A 182 -33.18 -18.66 -5.31
N GLU A 183 -32.59 -19.07 -4.18
CA GLU A 183 -33.28 -19.89 -3.18
C GLU A 183 -34.44 -19.14 -2.49
N GLU A 184 -34.28 -17.84 -2.21
CA GLU A 184 -35.36 -17.01 -1.64
C GLU A 184 -36.52 -16.77 -2.61
N LEU A 185 -36.27 -16.75 -3.92
CA LEU A 185 -37.32 -16.59 -4.95
C LEU A 185 -38.09 -17.89 -5.24
N LEU A 186 -37.59 -19.05 -4.78
CA LEU A 186 -38.20 -20.37 -4.99
C LEU A 186 -39.02 -20.86 -3.78
N LEU A 187 -39.12 -20.05 -2.73
CA LEU A 187 -39.98 -20.25 -1.54
C LEU A 187 -41.23 -19.35 -1.60
#